data_AF-A0A9X1Y639-F1
#
_entry.id   AF-A0A9X1Y639-F1
#
_cell.length_a   1.000
_cell.length_b   1.000
_cell.length_c   1.000
_cell.angle_alpha   90.00
_cell.angle_beta   90.00
_cell.angle_gamma   90.00
#
_symmetry.space_group_name_H-M   'P 1'
#
loop_
_entity.id
_entity.type
_entity.pdbx_description
1 polymer ?
#
loop_
_entity_poly.entity_id
_entity_poly.type
_entity_poly.pdbx_seq_one_letter_code
_entity_poly.pdbx_strand_id
1 'polypeptide(L)'
;MPDLDSREVDALIRRLIACREAMLPPISRGDPAPGTAVLTSNEMRWWVEPSPVPGHVTFCLLHPGLGWIGQHITPGAVDRLVTEIRQAGTRETRTTRPR
;
A
#
# COMPACT_ATOMS: atom_id res chain seq x y z
N MET A 1 10.22 -26.51 -6.09
CA MET A 1 9.70 -25.94 -4.83
C MET A 1 8.56 -26.83 -4.38
N PRO A 2 8.38 -27.11 -3.08
CA PRO A 2 7.15 -27.78 -2.64
C PRO A 2 5.96 -26.92 -3.05
N ASP A 3 4.89 -27.54 -3.56
CA ASP A 3 3.63 -26.88 -3.83
C ASP A 3 3.06 -26.39 -2.50
N LEU A 4 3.22 -25.10 -2.23
CA LEU A 4 2.66 -24.45 -1.05
C LEU A 4 1.17 -24.21 -1.28
N ASP A 5 0.31 -24.71 -0.40
CA ASP A 5 -1.11 -24.35 -0.41
C ASP A 5 -1.26 -22.85 -0.10
N SER A 6 -1.96 -22.13 -0.97
CA SER A 6 -2.21 -20.71 -0.79
C SER A 6 -2.93 -20.41 0.53
N ARG A 7 -3.76 -21.34 1.02
CA ARG A 7 -4.46 -21.19 2.31
C ARG A 7 -3.51 -21.25 3.49
N GLU A 8 -2.51 -22.13 3.44
CA GLU A 8 -1.50 -22.26 4.49
C GLU A 8 -0.59 -21.02 4.51
N VAL A 9 -0.22 -20.51 3.33
CA VAL A 9 0.55 -19.28 3.19
C VAL A 9 -0.25 -18.07 3.71
N ASP A 10 -1.53 -17.95 3.36
CA ASP A 10 -2.40 -16.89 3.84
C ASP A 10 -2.55 -16.92 5.38
N ALA A 11 -2.70 -18.11 5.96
CA ALA A 11 -2.76 -18.28 7.40
C ALA A 11 -1.46 -17.84 8.08
N LEU A 12 -0.31 -18.19 7.51
CA LEU A 12 1.00 -17.76 8.00
C LEU A 12 1.17 -16.24 7.91
N ILE A 13 0.80 -15.63 6.78
CA ILE A 13 0.83 -14.17 6.58
C ILE A 13 -0.01 -13.47 7.64
N ARG A 14 -1.26 -13.92 7.86
CA ARG A 14 -2.15 -13.33 8.89
C ARG A 14 -1.55 -13.40 10.28
N ARG A 15 -0.89 -14.51 10.62
CA ARG A 15 -0.22 -14.67 11.91
C ARG A 15 0.98 -13.73 12.04
N LEU A 16 1.76 -13.53 10.98
CA LEU A 16 2.87 -12.58 10.98
C LEU A 16 2.38 -11.12 11.10
N ILE A 17 1.25 -10.78 10.45
CA ILE A 17 0.60 -9.47 10.63
C ILE A 17 0.21 -9.26 12.08
N ALA A 18 -0.47 -10.23 12.71
CA ALA A 18 -0.86 -10.13 14.12
C ALA A 18 0.35 -10.00 15.06
N CYS A 19 1.44 -10.75 14.81
CA CYS A 19 2.68 -10.59 15.55
C CYS A 19 3.26 -9.17 15.40
N ARG A 20 3.23 -8.62 14.18
CA ARG A 20 3.70 -7.26 13.90
C ARG A 20 2.85 -6.21 14.60
N GLU A 21 1.54 -6.37 14.62
CA GLU A 21 0.61 -5.49 15.36
C GLU A 21 0.89 -5.46 16.87
N ALA A 22 1.39 -6.56 17.43
CA ALA A 22 1.74 -6.66 18.84
C ALA A 22 3.11 -6.05 19.20
N MET A 23 3.93 -5.64 18.22
CA MET A 23 5.25 -5.04 18.48
C MET A 23 5.13 -3.58 18.99
N LEU A 24 6.21 -3.07 19.59
CA LEU A 24 6.31 -1.68 20.04
C LEU A 24 7.56 -1.00 19.43
N PRO A 25 7.41 -0.09 18.44
CA PRO A 25 6.19 0.23 17.72
C PRO A 25 5.78 -0.90 16.75
N PRO A 26 4.48 -1.05 16.41
CA PRO A 26 4.03 -2.09 15.48
C PRO A 26 4.68 -1.97 14.09
N ILE A 27 4.77 -0.73 13.60
CA ILE A 27 5.36 -0.34 12.32
C ILE A 27 6.04 1.02 12.46
N SER A 28 7.04 1.29 11.62
CA SER A 28 7.49 2.67 11.40
C SER A 28 6.35 3.49 10.79
N ARG A 29 6.10 4.68 11.35
CA ARG A 29 5.09 5.64 10.83
C ARG A 29 5.71 6.72 9.94
N GLY A 30 7.03 6.72 9.79
CA GLY A 30 7.72 7.67 8.93
C GLY A 30 7.66 7.24 7.47
N ASP A 31 7.77 8.21 6.57
CA ASP A 31 7.95 7.95 5.15
C ASP A 31 9.21 7.09 4.90
N PRO A 32 9.22 6.26 3.84
CA PRO A 32 10.43 5.53 3.46
C PRO A 32 11.59 6.51 3.24
N ALA A 33 12.72 6.27 3.91
CA ALA A 33 13.92 7.07 3.69
C ALA A 33 14.40 6.92 2.23
N PRO A 34 15.07 7.94 1.65
CA PRO A 34 15.66 7.82 0.31
C PRO A 34 16.53 6.56 0.19
N GLY A 35 16.29 5.75 -0.84
CA GLY A 35 16.99 4.48 -1.06
C GLY A 35 16.40 3.27 -0.34
N THR A 36 15.30 3.42 0.43
CA THR A 36 14.57 2.28 0.99
C THR A 36 14.01 1.42 -0.13
N ALA A 37 14.36 0.13 -0.15
CA ALA A 37 13.77 -0.83 -1.07
C ALA A 37 12.29 -1.04 -0.72
N VAL A 38 11.39 -0.53 -1.56
CA VAL A 38 9.95 -0.76 -1.48
C VAL A 38 9.53 -1.79 -2.51
N LEU A 39 8.62 -2.69 -2.13
CA LEU A 39 8.03 -3.61 -3.09
C LEU A 39 7.17 -2.81 -4.07
N THR A 40 7.56 -2.78 -5.33
CA THR A 40 6.81 -2.12 -6.41
C THR A 40 6.11 -3.18 -7.27
N SER A 41 4.91 -2.84 -7.73
CA SER A 41 4.19 -3.63 -8.74
C SER A 41 4.01 -2.75 -9.98
N ASN A 42 4.23 -3.34 -11.16
CA ASN A 42 3.97 -2.67 -12.44
C ASN A 42 2.49 -2.68 -12.81
N GLU A 43 1.70 -3.57 -12.19
CA GLU A 43 0.26 -3.68 -12.39
C GLU A 43 -0.43 -3.42 -11.05
N MET A 44 -0.94 -2.21 -10.89
CA MET A 44 -1.77 -1.85 -9.74
C MET A 44 -3.22 -2.17 -10.07
N ARG A 45 -3.87 -3.01 -9.27
CA ARG A 45 -5.34 -3.17 -9.32
C ARG A 45 -5.95 -2.59 -8.07
N TRP A 46 -6.98 -1.79 -8.24
CA TRP A 46 -7.77 -1.25 -7.14
C TRP A 46 -9.25 -1.48 -7.39
N TRP A 47 -10.00 -1.48 -6.30
CA TRP A 47 -11.45 -1.55 -6.29
C TRP A 47 -11.98 -0.61 -5.21
N VAL A 48 -13.14 0.00 -5.43
CA VAL A 48 -13.77 0.92 -4.48
C VAL A 48 -15.19 0.44 -4.24
N GLU A 49 -15.59 0.40 -2.98
CA GLU A 49 -16.93 0.02 -2.56
C GLU A 49 -17.48 0.98 -1.48
N PRO A 50 -18.81 0.98 -1.26
CA PRO A 50 -19.41 1.74 -0.17
C PRO A 50 -18.79 1.37 1.18
N SER A 51 -18.47 2.37 1.99
CA SER A 51 -17.99 2.14 3.35
C SER A 51 -19.16 1.96 4.32
N PRO A 52 -19.05 1.06 5.32
CA PRO A 52 -19.98 1.07 6.46
C PRO A 52 -19.80 2.31 7.34
N VAL A 53 -18.69 3.04 7.20
CA VAL A 53 -18.43 4.29 7.93
C VAL A 53 -19.03 5.47 7.17
N PRO A 54 -19.95 6.25 7.78
CA PRO A 54 -20.54 7.41 7.12
C PRO A 54 -19.48 8.40 6.61
N GLY A 55 -19.68 8.93 5.40
CA GLY A 55 -18.79 9.90 4.79
C GLY A 55 -17.43 9.35 4.34
N HIS A 56 -17.27 8.03 4.25
CA HIS A 56 -16.06 7.38 3.76
C HIS A 56 -16.36 6.46 2.57
N VAL A 57 -15.30 6.09 1.84
CA VAL A 57 -15.31 4.98 0.88
C VAL A 57 -14.30 3.93 1.32
N THR A 58 -14.53 2.66 0.98
CA THR A 58 -13.52 1.62 1.16
C THR A 58 -12.68 1.55 -0.11
N PHE A 59 -11.42 1.93 -0.02
CA PHE A 59 -10.43 1.80 -1.08
C PHE A 59 -9.65 0.49 -0.89
N CYS A 60 -9.80 -0.42 -1.84
CA CYS A 60 -9.14 -1.72 -1.85
C CYS A 60 -8.01 -1.74 -2.86
N LEU A 61 -6.81 -2.13 -2.43
CA LEU A 61 -5.62 -2.30 -3.25
C LEU A 61 -5.19 -3.76 -3.27
N LEU A 62 -4.94 -4.33 -4.47
CA LEU A 62 -4.38 -5.67 -4.58
C LEU A 62 -2.86 -5.62 -4.43
N HIS A 63 -2.36 -6.11 -3.30
CA HIS A 63 -0.93 -6.25 -3.04
C HIS A 63 -0.44 -7.65 -3.47
N PRO A 64 0.65 -7.77 -4.27
CA PRO A 64 1.10 -9.04 -4.84
C PRO A 64 1.38 -10.17 -3.83
N GLY A 65 1.75 -9.82 -2.60
CA GLY A 65 2.05 -10.79 -1.53
C GLY A 65 1.05 -10.81 -0.37
N LEU A 66 0.04 -9.94 -0.36
CA LEU A 66 -0.91 -9.83 0.77
C LEU A 66 -2.38 -9.96 0.33
N GLY A 67 -2.64 -10.06 -0.97
CA GLY A 67 -4.00 -10.04 -1.51
C GLY A 67 -4.63 -8.64 -1.43
N TRP A 68 -5.95 -8.59 -1.34
CA TRP A 68 -6.70 -7.34 -1.24
C TRP A 68 -6.57 -6.71 0.14
N ILE A 69 -6.13 -5.45 0.19
CA ILE A 69 -6.02 -4.64 1.41
C ILE A 69 -6.98 -3.45 1.30
N GLY A 70 -7.90 -3.32 2.24
CA GLY A 70 -8.89 -2.24 2.29
C GLY A 70 -8.52 -1.14 3.29
N GLN A 71 -8.82 0.11 2.94
CA GLN A 71 -8.71 1.27 3.82
C GLN A 71 -9.98 2.13 3.70
N HIS A 72 -10.54 2.55 4.82
CA HIS A 72 -11.62 3.54 4.81
C HIS A 72 -11.02 4.93 4.68
N ILE A 73 -11.34 5.63 3.59
CA ILE A 73 -10.78 6.94 3.29
C ILE A 73 -11.88 8.00 3.16
N THR A 74 -11.59 9.20 3.62
CA THR A 74 -12.47 10.36 3.47
C THR A 74 -12.34 10.97 2.08
N PRO A 75 -13.35 11.72 1.59
CA PRO A 75 -13.25 12.48 0.35
C PRO A 75 -12.02 13.40 0.31
N GLY A 76 -11.71 14.09 1.40
CA GLY A 76 -10.54 14.97 1.47
C GLY A 76 -9.20 14.22 1.37
N ALA A 77 -9.13 12.96 1.84
CA ALA A 77 -7.96 12.11 1.63
C ALA A 77 -7.81 11.68 0.16
N VAL A 78 -8.92 11.43 -0.54
CA VAL A 78 -8.93 11.15 -1.99
C VAL A 78 -8.41 12.35 -2.77
N ASP A 79 -8.91 13.54 -2.47
CA ASP A 79 -8.48 14.77 -3.15
C ASP A 79 -6.97 15.03 -2.98
N ARG A 80 -6.46 14.80 -1.76
CA ARG A 80 -5.03 14.89 -1.47
C ARG A 80 -4.23 13.87 -2.27
N LEU A 81 -4.65 12.59 -2.26
CA LEU A 81 -4.00 11.52 -3.01
C LEU A 81 -3.90 11.84 -4.50
N VAL A 82 -5.01 12.28 -5.12
CA VAL A 82 -5.05 12.63 -6.54
C VAL A 82 -4.11 13.80 -6.85
N THR A 83 -4.07 14.79 -5.98
CA THR A 83 -3.19 15.96 -6.12
C THR A 83 -1.72 15.55 -6.06
N GLU A 84 -1.33 14.73 -5.08
CA GLU A 84 0.04 14.25 -4.89
C GLU A 84 0.51 13.38 -6.07
N ILE A 85 -0.34 12.47 -6.56
CA ILE A 85 -0.05 11.65 -7.76
C ILE A 85 0.21 12.53 -8.98
N ARG A 86 -0.64 13.54 -9.22
CA ARG A 86 -0.47 14.47 -10.35
C ARG A 86 0.83 15.25 -10.25
N GLN A 87 1.18 15.74 -9.07
CA GLN A 87 2.43 16.46 -8.84
C GLN A 87 3.67 15.58 -9.00
N ALA A 88 3.59 14.31 -8.59
CA ALA A 88 4.68 13.36 -8.77
C ALA A 88 4.89 13.02 -10.25
N GLY A 89 3.80 12.82 -11.01
CA GLY A 89 3.85 12.51 -12.44
C GLY A 89 4.39 13.65 -13.31
N THR A 90 4.28 14.91 -12.88
CA THR A 90 4.85 16.07 -13.60
C THR A 90 6.30 16.38 -13.27
N ARG A 91 6.87 15.77 -12.21
CA ARG A 91 8.30 15.87 -11.89
C ARG A 91 9.09 14.96 -12.84
N GLU A 92 9.31 15.42 -14.07
CA GLU A 92 10.24 14.79 -14.99
C GLU A 92 11.64 14.67 -14.35
N THR A 93 12.27 13.52 -14.59
CA THR A 93 13.62 13.14 -14.17
C THR A 93 14.62 14.21 -14.59
N ARG A 94 14.92 15.17 -13.72
CA ARG A 94 16.06 16.09 -13.91
C ARG A 94 17.35 15.30 -13.66
N THR A 95 17.69 14.41 -14.59
CA THR A 95 18.98 13.75 -14.66
C THR A 95 20.03 14.85 -14.84
N THR A 96 20.69 15.19 -13.74
CA THR A 96 21.88 16.02 -13.74
C THR A 96 22.96 15.27 -14.51
N ARG A 97 23.23 15.71 -15.74
CA ARG A 97 24.37 15.23 -16.51
C ARG A 97 25.64 15.84 -15.87
N PRO A 98 26.60 15.04 -15.37
CA PRO A 98 27.87 15.58 -14.91
C PRO A 98 28.65 16.09 -16.14
N ARG A 99 29.28 17.26 -15.98
CA ARG A 99 30.24 17.82 -16.95
C ARG A 99 31.58 17.11 -16.82
#